data_AF-A0A0A6D586-F1
#
_entry.id   AF-A0A0A6D586-F1
#
_cell.length_a   1.000
_cell.length_b   1.000
_cell.length_c   1.000
_cell.angle_alpha   90.00
_cell.angle_beta   90.00
_cell.angle_gamma   90.00
#
_symmetry.space_group_name_H-M   'P 1'
#
loop_
_entity.id
_entity.type
_entity.pdbx_description
1 polymer ?
#
loop_
_entity_poly.entity_id
_entity_poly.type
_entity_poly.pdbx_seq_one_letter_code
_entity_poly.pdbx_strand_id
1 'polypeptide(L)' 'MEALVQAHGDWLALLATILEREHVISGAELARTLSEFAAHTAEDRPAEGQILSYWASRLNDTAATLGEFPSVH' A
#
# COMPACT_ATOMS: atom_id res chain seq x y z
N MET A 1 -6.87 10.91 14.77
CA MET A 1 -7.32 9.90 13.77
C MET A 1 -6.30 9.79 12.65
N GLU A 2 -5.88 10.91 12.06
CA GLU A 2 -4.85 10.97 11.02
C GLU A 2 -3.54 10.24 11.35
N ALA A 3 -2.96 10.49 12.54
CA ALA A 3 -1.74 9.77 12.98
C ALA A 3 -1.91 8.24 13.05
N LEU A 4 -3.12 7.77 13.38
CA LEU A 4 -3.41 6.34 13.42
C LEU A 4 -3.54 5.77 12.02
N VAL A 5 -4.25 6.47 11.12
CA VAL A 5 -4.35 6.10 9.69
C VAL A 5 -2.97 6.03 9.06
N GLN A 6 -2.10 6.99 9.34
CA GLN A 6 -0.72 6.99 8.86
C GLN A 6 0.07 5.80 9.41
N ALA A 7 0.06 5.57 10.73
CA ALA A 7 0.80 4.47 11.35
C ALA A 7 0.39 3.09 10.81
N HIS A 8 -0.90 2.90 10.50
CA HIS A 8 -1.37 1.66 9.87
C HIS A 8 -0.93 1.54 8.42
N GLY A 9 -0.91 2.65 7.68
CA GLY A 9 -0.35 2.69 6.33
C GLY A 9 1.14 2.34 6.29
N ASP A 10 1.92 2.86 7.24
CA ASP A 10 3.34 2.54 7.41
C ASP A 10 3.57 1.05 7.71
N TRP A 11 2.78 0.51 8.63
CA TRP A 11 2.85 -0.90 8.96
C TRP A 11 2.45 -1.79 7.77
N LEU A 12 1.43 -1.39 7.01
CA LEU A 12 1.03 -2.10 5.79
C LEU A 12 2.12 -2.06 4.71
N ALA A 13 2.81 -0.92 4.56
CA ALA A 13 3.94 -0.79 3.64
C ALA A 13 5.10 -1.73 4.03
N LEU A 14 5.43 -1.81 5.32
CA LEU A 14 6.43 -2.77 5.80
C LEU A 14 6.03 -4.22 5.48
N LEU A 15 4.77 -4.60 5.71
CA LEU A 15 4.27 -5.93 5.36
C LEU A 15 4.36 -6.20 3.86
N ALA A 16 4.00 -5.23 3.02
CA ALA A 16 4.11 -5.35 1.57
C ALA A 16 5.55 -5.62 1.13
N THR A 17 6.53 -4.91 1.70
CA THR A 17 7.96 -5.13 1.44
C THR A 17 8.41 -6.55 1.84
N ILE A 18 7.94 -7.06 2.97
CA ILE A 18 8.26 -8.43 3.40
C ILE A 18 7.67 -9.43 2.40
N LEU A 19 6.40 -9.29 2.04
CA LEU A 19 5.74 -10.21 1.10
C LEU A 19 6.38 -10.21 -0.29
N GLU A 20 6.82 -9.05 -0.78
CA GLU A 20 7.54 -8.93 -2.04
C GLU A 20 8.91 -9.62 -2.00
N ARG A 21 9.66 -9.44 -0.91
CA ARG A 21 10.94 -10.11 -0.69
C ARG A 21 10.80 -11.63 -0.63
N GLU A 22 9.73 -12.12 -0.03
CA GLU A 22 9.39 -13.56 0.00
C GLU A 22 8.71 -14.05 -1.30
N HIS A 23 8.66 -13.20 -2.34
CA HIS A 23 8.10 -13.49 -3.67
C HIS A 23 6.63 -13.95 -3.65
N VAL A 24 5.83 -13.45 -2.70
CA VAL A 24 4.40 -13.76 -2.57
C VAL A 24 3.56 -12.86 -3.47
N ILE A 25 3.80 -11.55 -3.46
CA ILE A 25 3.11 -10.53 -4.26
C ILE A 25 4.00 -9.29 -4.37
N SER A 26 4.02 -8.61 -5.51
CA SER A 26 4.76 -7.34 -5.63
C SER A 26 4.05 -6.20 -4.89
N GLY A 27 4.79 -5.22 -4.37
CA GLY A 27 4.21 -4.04 -3.72
C GLY A 27 3.26 -3.27 -4.66
N ALA A 28 3.61 -3.18 -5.95
CA ALA A 28 2.77 -2.55 -6.97
C ALA A 28 1.44 -3.30 -7.22
N GLU A 29 1.49 -4.64 -7.26
CA GLU A 29 0.29 -5.46 -7.40
C GLU A 29 -0.62 -5.32 -6.17
N LEU A 30 -0.05 -5.37 -4.96
CA LEU A 30 -0.82 -5.17 -3.72
C LEU A 30 -1.44 -3.77 -3.64
N ALA A 31 -0.69 -2.72 -4.01
CA ALA A 31 -1.18 -1.35 -4.07
C ALA A 31 -2.36 -1.21 -5.05
N ARG A 32 -2.26 -1.85 -6.23
CA ARG A 32 -3.34 -1.91 -7.20
C ARG A 32 -4.58 -2.60 -6.62
N THR A 33 -4.45 -3.79 -6.05
CA THR A 33 -5.57 -4.51 -5.43
C THR A 33 -6.25 -3.66 -4.34
N LEU A 34 -5.46 -2.97 -3.53
CA LEU A 34 -6.00 -2.09 -2.49
C LEU A 34 -6.74 -0.88 -3.08
N SER A 35 -6.26 -0.32 -4.19
CA SER A 35 -6.94 0.77 -4.90
C SER A 35 -8.26 0.32 -5.52
N GLU A 36 -8.31 -0.88 -6.11
CA GLU A 36 -9.55 -1.45 -6.65
C GLU A 36 -10.57 -1.69 -5.53
N PHE A 37 -10.12 -2.23 -4.39
CA PHE A 37 -10.97 -2.40 -3.21
C PHE A 37 -11.45 -1.07 -2.61
N ALA A 38 -10.60 -0.04 -2.64
CA ALA A 38 -10.96 1.29 -2.20
C ALA A 38 -12.08 1.89 -3.05
N ALA A 39 -12.00 1.74 -4.38
CA ALA A 39 -13.02 2.23 -5.31
C ALA A 39 -14.38 1.56 -5.05
N HIS A 40 -14.40 0.24 -4.89
CA HIS A 40 -15.63 -0.48 -4.56
C HIS A 40 -16.18 -0.10 -3.18
N THR A 41 -15.30 0.05 -2.17
CA THR A 41 -15.72 0.44 -0.82
C THR A 41 -16.30 1.86 -0.78
N ALA A 42 -15.78 2.76 -1.62
CA ALA A 42 -16.23 4.16 -1.65
C ALA A 42 -17.69 4.34 -2.11
N GLU A 43 -18.24 3.35 -2.84
CA GLU A 43 -19.64 3.35 -3.30
C GLU A 43 -20.61 3.38 -2.11
N ASP A 44 -20.34 2.57 -1.08
CA ASP A 44 -21.20 2.47 0.12
C ASP A 44 -20.64 3.25 1.32
N ARG A 45 -19.31 3.36 1.41
CA ARG A 45 -18.58 3.83 2.60
C ARG A 45 -17.44 4.77 2.20
N PRO A 46 -17.74 6.01 1.80
CA PRO A 46 -16.78 6.92 1.18
C PRO A 46 -15.59 7.27 2.08
N ALA A 47 -15.80 7.42 3.39
CA ALA A 47 -14.72 7.71 4.33
C ALA A 47 -13.71 6.55 4.45
N GLU A 48 -14.19 5.31 4.42
CA GLU A 48 -13.32 4.13 4.42
C GLU A 48 -12.58 4.00 3.09
N GLY A 49 -13.28 4.22 1.97
CA GLY A 49 -12.66 4.24 0.64
C GLY A 49 -11.53 5.25 0.53
N GLN A 50 -11.66 6.42 1.15
CA GLN A 50 -10.60 7.43 1.18
C GLN A 50 -9.36 6.97 1.96
N ILE A 51 -9.55 6.29 3.10
CA ILE A 51 -8.44 5.72 3.89
C ILE A 51 -7.73 4.61 3.08
N LEU A 52 -8.48 3.73 2.44
CA LEU A 52 -7.93 2.65 1.62
C LEU A 52 -7.15 3.20 0.42
N SER A 53 -7.68 4.24 -0.23
CA SER A 53 -7.01 4.94 -1.34
C SER A 53 -5.70 5.59 -0.89
N TYR A 54 -5.71 6.21 0.29
CA TYR A 54 -4.50 6.78 0.89
C TYR A 54 -3.43 5.71 1.13
N TRP A 55 -3.82 4.56 1.69
CA TRP A 55 -2.88 3.45 1.89
C TRP A 55 -2.37 2.87 0.57
N ALA A 56 -3.21 2.74 -0.45
CA ALA A 56 -2.80 2.29 -1.78
C ALA A 56 -1.73 3.22 -2.40
N SER A 57 -1.91 4.54 -2.28
CA SER A 57 -0.90 5.51 -2.69
C SER A 57 0.42 5.31 -1.95
N ARG A 58 0.36 5.14 -0.63
CA ARG A 58 1.56 4.94 0.20
C ARG A 58 2.32 3.65 -0.15
N LEU A 59 1.60 2.58 -0.50
CA LEU A 59 2.20 1.34 -0.99
C LEU A 59 2.92 1.54 -2.32
N ASN A 60 2.32 2.28 -3.26
CA ASN A 60 2.97 2.63 -4.53
C ASN A 60 4.24 3.45 -4.32
N ASP A 61 4.21 4.47 -3.44
CA ASP A 61 5.39 5.29 -3.12
C ASP A 61 6.53 4.43 -2.51
N THR A 62 6.18 3.48 -1.65
CA THR A 62 7.13 2.55 -1.04
C THR A 62 7.74 1.61 -2.07
N ALA A 63 6.91 1.02 -2.94
CA ALA A 63 7.37 0.13 -4.01
C ALA A 63 8.30 0.86 -4.99
N ALA A 64 7.99 2.11 -5.32
CA ALA A 64 8.85 2.95 -6.15
C ALA A 64 10.21 3.19 -5.50
N THR A 65 10.24 3.48 -4.20
CA THR A 65 11.48 3.70 -3.44
C THR A 65 12.36 2.45 -3.39
N LEU A 66 11.76 1.25 -3.26
CA LEU A 66 12.51 -0.01 -3.25
C LEU A 66 13.15 -0.32 -4.60
N GLY A 67 12.50 0.04 -5.71
CA GLY A 67 13.05 -0.13 -7.06
C GLY A 67 14.25 0.77 -7.37
N GLU A 68 14.46 1.85 -6.59
CA GLU A 68 15.58 2.79 -6.76
C GLU A 68 16.86 2.37 -6.04
N PHE A 69 16.80 1.42 -5.10
CA PHE A 69 18.01 0.90 -4.45
C PHE A 69 18.69 -0.14 -5.35
N PRO A 70 19.94 0.11 -5.81
CA PRO A 70 20.64 -0.87 -6.62
C PRO A 70 20.95 -2.10 -5.75
N SER A 71 20.58 -3.28 -6.25
CA SER A 71 20.97 -4.56 -5.67
C SER A 71 22.49 -4.59 -5.54
N VAL A 72 23.00 -4.44 -4.33
CA VAL A 72 24.42 -4.65 -4.04
C VAL A 72 24.64 -6.15 -4.04
N HIS A 73 25.06 -6.68 -5.19
CA HIS A 73 25.65 -8.01 -5.35
C HIS A 73 27.17 -7.88 -5.42
#